data_AF-A0A2V3JLG4-F1
#
_entry.id   AF-A0A2V3JLG4-F1
#
_cell.length_a   1.000
_cell.length_b   1.000
_cell.length_c   1.000
_cell.angle_alpha   90.00
_cell.angle_beta   90.00
_cell.angle_gamma   90.00
#
_symmetry.space_group_name_H-M   'P 1'
#
loop_
_entity.id
_entity.type
_entity.pdbx_description
1 polymer ?
#
loop_
_entity_poly.entity_id
_entity_poly.type
_entity_poly.pdbx_seq_one_letter_code
_entity_poly.pdbx_strand_id
1 'polypeptide(L)'
;MNELSTLILELRQIALDSGANDLRLIATDTIKTAAWVRLKCRYGCKAYGKHLSCPPYSPTPEETGKVLLDYKDAVLIEFVGLPKETTVDPRHIHHYLWDLILQIQDVIFNLERHAFLSGCYKAFGFGAYPCSLCETCLPEEGDVDFHTVKRLCRHQDRLRPSMEASGIDVYATVRAAGFELDVVRSFDETIKTFGLVLLR
;
A
#
# COMPACT_ATOMS: atom_id res chain seq x y z
N MET A 1 30.52 2.66 1.71
CA MET A 1 29.04 2.71 1.70
C MET A 1 28.57 1.99 2.95
N ASN A 2 27.63 2.56 3.71
CA ASN A 2 27.01 1.81 4.81
C ASN A 2 26.06 0.75 4.23
N GLU A 3 25.78 -0.32 4.97
CA GLU A 3 24.92 -1.43 4.51
C GLU A 3 23.54 -0.97 4.06
N LEU A 4 22.96 0.04 4.72
CA LEU A 4 21.68 0.63 4.34
C LEU A 4 21.77 1.33 2.98
N SER A 5 22.84 2.08 2.68
CA SER A 5 23.01 2.77 1.40
C SER A 5 23.03 1.80 0.24
N THR A 6 23.70 0.65 0.39
CA THR A 6 23.70 -0.42 -0.61
C THR A 6 22.30 -1.00 -0.78
N LEU A 7 21.62 -1.34 0.33
CA LEU A 7 20.26 -1.87 0.29
C LEU A 7 19.28 -0.90 -0.40
N ILE A 8 19.37 0.40 -0.13
CA ILE A 8 18.48 1.39 -0.78
C ILE A 8 18.70 1.46 -2.28
N LEU A 9 19.95 1.32 -2.76
CA LEU A 9 20.23 1.26 -4.20
C LEU A 9 19.63 0.01 -4.84
N GLU A 10 19.75 -1.14 -4.17
CA GLU A 10 19.15 -2.40 -4.64
C GLU A 10 17.62 -2.33 -4.68
N LEU A 11 16.98 -1.85 -3.61
CA LEU A 11 15.53 -1.69 -3.55
C LEU A 11 15.03 -0.73 -4.62
N ARG A 12 15.73 0.39 -4.84
CA ARG A 12 15.39 1.34 -5.91
C ARG A 12 15.49 0.69 -7.28
N GLN A 13 16.54 -0.09 -7.54
CA GLN A 13 16.69 -0.79 -8.82
C GLN A 13 15.54 -1.79 -9.04
N ILE A 14 15.23 -2.63 -8.05
CA ILE A 14 14.12 -3.59 -8.11
C ILE A 14 12.78 -2.88 -8.37
N ALA A 15 12.52 -1.77 -7.68
CA ALA A 15 11.28 -1.01 -7.84
C ALA A 15 11.14 -0.44 -9.26
N LEU A 16 12.17 0.19 -9.79
CA LEU A 16 12.17 0.80 -11.12
C LEU A 16 12.03 -0.25 -12.23
N ASP A 17 12.76 -1.37 -12.13
CA ASP A 17 12.68 -2.48 -13.09
C ASP A 17 11.28 -3.14 -13.09
N SER A 18 10.56 -3.02 -11.97
CA SER A 18 9.20 -3.52 -11.79
C SER A 18 8.13 -2.45 -12.07
N GLY A 19 8.51 -1.32 -12.67
CA GLY A 19 7.61 -0.28 -13.17
C GLY A 19 7.16 0.76 -12.13
N ALA A 20 7.84 0.89 -10.99
CA ALA A 20 7.72 2.08 -10.15
C ALA A 20 8.37 3.29 -10.84
N ASN A 21 7.96 4.50 -10.46
CA ASN A 21 8.46 5.76 -11.02
C ASN A 21 9.58 6.38 -10.18
N ASP A 22 9.50 6.25 -8.85
CA ASP A 22 10.54 6.70 -7.92
C ASP A 22 10.48 5.86 -6.64
N LEU A 23 11.58 5.81 -5.90
CA LEU A 23 11.68 5.25 -4.57
C LEU A 23 12.54 6.16 -3.71
N ARG A 24 12.06 6.58 -2.54
CA ARG A 24 12.78 7.45 -1.62
C ARG A 24 12.87 6.85 -0.22
N LEU A 25 14.09 6.86 0.34
CA LEU A 25 14.31 6.63 1.76
C LEU A 25 13.75 7.82 2.56
N ILE A 26 13.01 7.51 3.62
CA ILE A 26 12.45 8.47 4.57
C ILE A 26 12.68 8.00 6.01
N ALA A 27 12.68 8.95 6.94
CA ALA A 27 12.55 8.64 8.36
C ALA A 27 11.08 8.30 8.68
N THR A 28 10.85 7.35 9.59
CA THR A 28 9.49 6.89 9.92
C THR A 28 8.63 7.93 10.63
N ASP A 29 9.25 8.92 11.29
CA ASP A 29 8.56 10.09 11.87
C ASP A 29 7.90 11.00 10.82
N THR A 30 8.26 10.83 9.55
CA THR A 30 7.63 11.49 8.39
C THR A 30 6.26 10.89 8.09
N ILE A 31 6.02 9.64 8.47
CA ILE A 31 4.75 8.92 8.23
C ILE A 31 3.70 9.39 9.22
N LYS A 32 2.56 9.85 8.71
CA LYS A 32 1.46 10.38 9.52
C LYS A 32 0.30 9.41 9.52
N THR A 33 -0.19 9.04 10.71
CA THR A 33 -1.47 8.34 10.86
C THR A 33 -2.54 9.31 11.36
N ALA A 34 -3.79 9.09 10.97
CA ALA A 34 -4.89 9.93 11.44
C ALA A 34 -6.23 9.18 11.47
N ALA A 35 -7.02 9.43 12.53
CA ALA A 35 -8.32 8.80 12.72
C ALA A 35 -9.31 9.09 11.57
N TRP A 36 -9.22 10.28 10.97
CA TRP A 36 -10.11 10.67 9.87
C TRP A 36 -9.95 9.79 8.62
N VAL A 37 -8.78 9.19 8.41
CA VAL A 37 -8.52 8.29 7.27
C VAL A 37 -9.50 7.12 7.30
N ARG A 38 -9.77 6.59 8.50
CA ARG A 38 -10.75 5.51 8.69
C ARG A 38 -12.17 5.93 8.32
N LEU A 39 -12.55 7.20 8.56
CA LEU A 39 -13.87 7.71 8.15
C LEU A 39 -14.02 7.70 6.63
N LYS A 40 -12.97 8.08 5.88
CA LYS A 40 -12.99 8.00 4.41
C LYS A 40 -13.15 6.56 3.92
N CYS A 41 -12.48 5.59 4.55
CA CYS A 41 -12.71 4.18 4.23
C CYS A 41 -14.18 3.79 4.50
N ARG A 42 -14.70 4.05 5.71
CA ARG A 42 -16.02 3.56 6.14
C ARG A 42 -17.20 4.19 5.41
N TYR A 43 -17.10 5.47 5.05
CA TYR A 43 -18.23 6.23 4.49
C TYR A 43 -18.00 6.72 3.07
N GLY A 44 -16.77 6.63 2.54
CA GLY A 44 -16.42 7.10 1.20
C GLY A 44 -15.99 6.01 0.22
N CYS A 45 -15.69 4.79 0.68
CA CYS A 45 -15.20 3.72 -0.17
C CYS A 45 -16.24 2.62 -0.37
N LYS A 46 -16.61 2.36 -1.64
CA LYS A 46 -17.51 1.25 -2.01
C LYS A 46 -16.93 -0.15 -1.71
N ALA A 47 -15.62 -0.23 -1.45
CA ALA A 47 -14.91 -1.47 -1.14
C ALA A 47 -14.71 -1.72 0.37
N TYR A 48 -15.27 -0.86 1.24
CA TYR A 48 -15.19 -1.06 2.69
C TYR A 48 -15.77 -2.42 3.10
N GLY A 49 -15.02 -3.19 3.89
CA GLY A 49 -15.43 -4.52 4.36
C GLY A 49 -15.31 -5.64 3.33
N LYS A 50 -14.89 -5.35 2.09
CA LYS A 50 -14.88 -6.33 0.99
C LYS A 50 -13.55 -7.08 0.80
N HIS A 51 -12.43 -6.44 1.12
CA HIS A 51 -11.09 -7.03 0.92
C HIS A 51 -10.36 -7.19 2.25
N LEU A 52 -9.62 -8.31 2.40
CA LEU A 52 -8.84 -8.60 3.61
C LEU A 52 -7.64 -7.66 3.83
N SER A 53 -7.24 -6.89 2.81
CA SER A 53 -6.26 -5.78 2.94
C SER A 53 -6.86 -4.48 3.48
N CYS A 54 -8.19 -4.42 3.62
CA CYS A 54 -8.94 -3.22 3.98
C CYS A 54 -9.64 -3.36 5.34
N PRO A 55 -10.11 -2.27 5.95
CA PRO A 55 -10.89 -2.32 7.17
C PRO A 55 -12.19 -3.12 6.94
N PRO A 56 -12.66 -3.88 7.94
CA PRO A 56 -12.15 -3.94 9.32
C PRO A 56 -10.94 -4.86 9.52
N TYR A 57 -10.42 -5.50 8.46
CA TYR A 57 -9.35 -6.48 8.55
C TYR A 57 -7.95 -5.85 8.64
N SER A 58 -7.75 -4.62 8.21
CA SER A 58 -6.45 -3.92 8.32
C SER A 58 -6.24 -3.24 9.69
N PRO A 59 -4.98 -2.97 10.09
CA PRO A 59 -4.69 -2.24 11.32
C PRO A 59 -5.37 -0.88 11.40
N THR A 60 -5.76 -0.49 12.61
CA THR A 60 -6.28 0.84 12.95
C THR A 60 -5.17 1.92 12.87
N PRO A 61 -5.53 3.21 12.72
CA PRO A 61 -4.55 4.29 12.77
C PRO A 61 -3.68 4.27 14.04
N GLU A 62 -4.27 3.88 15.19
CA GLU A 62 -3.59 3.76 16.48
C GLU A 62 -2.63 2.56 16.51
N GLU A 63 -3.04 1.41 16.00
CA GLU A 63 -2.17 0.22 15.88
C GLU A 63 -1.00 0.50 14.94
N THR A 64 -1.25 1.07 13.77
CA THR A 64 -0.21 1.47 12.81
C THR A 64 0.74 2.48 13.45
N GLY A 65 0.22 3.49 14.16
CA GLY A 65 1.05 4.48 14.85
C GLY A 65 2.00 3.85 15.87
N LYS A 66 1.56 2.83 16.63
CA LYS A 66 2.41 2.08 17.56
C LYS A 66 3.49 1.30 16.82
N VAL A 67 3.13 0.59 15.75
CA VAL A 67 4.09 -0.19 14.94
C VAL A 67 5.18 0.72 14.39
N LEU A 68 4.84 1.92 13.90
CA LEU A 68 5.83 2.87 13.36
C LEU A 68 6.92 3.29 14.36
N LEU A 69 6.65 3.27 15.67
CA LEU A 69 7.63 3.60 16.71
C LEU A 69 8.76 2.57 16.82
N ASP A 70 8.51 1.34 16.33
CA ASP A 70 9.51 0.28 16.33
C ASP A 70 10.51 0.41 15.17
N TYR A 71 10.36 1.40 14.28
CA TYR A 71 11.20 1.59 13.09
C TYR A 71 11.79 2.99 13.04
N LYS A 72 12.90 3.14 12.32
CA LYS A 72 13.60 4.40 12.04
C LYS A 72 13.58 4.75 10.56
N ASP A 73 13.73 3.74 9.70
CA ASP A 73 13.87 3.92 8.26
C ASP A 73 12.72 3.23 7.51
N ALA A 74 12.24 3.88 6.45
CA ALA A 74 11.28 3.31 5.51
C ALA A 74 11.55 3.82 4.09
N VAL A 75 11.00 3.15 3.09
CA VAL A 75 11.01 3.62 1.70
C VAL A 75 9.60 3.86 1.20
N LEU A 76 9.38 5.01 0.57
CA LEU A 76 8.17 5.34 -0.20
C LEU A 76 8.42 5.05 -1.67
N ILE A 77 7.46 4.42 -2.32
CA ILE A 77 7.53 4.05 -3.74
C ILE A 77 6.38 4.75 -4.47
N GLU A 78 6.70 5.55 -5.49
CA GLU A 78 5.73 6.22 -6.35
C GLU A 78 5.40 5.36 -7.56
N PHE A 79 4.11 5.29 -7.88
CA PHE A 79 3.57 4.69 -9.09
C PHE A 79 2.66 5.71 -9.78
N VAL A 80 2.87 5.91 -11.07
CA VAL A 80 2.10 6.82 -11.91
C VAL A 80 1.35 5.99 -12.92
N GLY A 81 0.02 6.01 -12.86
CA GLY A 81 -0.79 5.15 -13.70
C GLY A 81 -2.13 5.76 -14.08
N LEU A 82 -2.42 5.69 -15.38
CA LEU A 82 -3.77 5.55 -15.92
C LEU A 82 -3.83 4.17 -16.57
N PRO A 83 -4.93 3.41 -16.45
CA PRO A 83 -5.11 2.23 -17.28
C PRO A 83 -5.10 2.67 -18.74
N LYS A 84 -4.16 2.11 -19.53
CA LYS A 84 -3.86 2.62 -20.87
C LYS A 84 -5.01 2.39 -21.84
N GLU A 85 -5.79 1.32 -21.65
CA GLU A 85 -7.05 1.04 -22.36
C GLU A 85 -7.91 0.13 -21.47
N THR A 86 -9.08 0.58 -21.03
CA THR A 86 -10.01 -0.27 -20.28
C THR A 86 -11.45 0.07 -20.62
N THR A 87 -12.30 -0.96 -20.68
CA THR A 87 -13.77 -0.81 -20.81
C THR A 87 -14.44 -0.65 -19.45
N VAL A 88 -13.68 -0.75 -18.35
CA VAL A 88 -14.19 -0.58 -17.00
C VAL A 88 -14.50 0.90 -16.77
N ASP A 89 -15.71 1.16 -16.29
CA ASP A 89 -16.14 2.48 -15.86
C ASP A 89 -15.23 3.00 -14.73
N PRO A 90 -14.62 4.18 -14.84
CA PRO A 90 -13.71 4.72 -13.83
C PRO A 90 -14.38 5.01 -12.48
N ARG A 91 -15.72 5.02 -12.41
CA ARG A 91 -16.50 5.03 -11.15
C ARG A 91 -16.38 3.72 -10.36
N HIS A 92 -15.90 2.65 -10.97
CA HIS A 92 -15.50 1.40 -10.35
C HIS A 92 -13.97 1.34 -10.19
N ILE A 93 -13.43 2.35 -9.48
CA ILE A 93 -11.99 2.64 -9.41
C ILE A 93 -11.09 1.42 -9.11
N HIS A 94 -11.54 0.48 -8.27
CA HIS A 94 -10.79 -0.73 -7.93
C HIS A 94 -10.55 -1.63 -9.16
N HIS A 95 -11.57 -1.85 -9.98
CA HIS A 95 -11.44 -2.63 -11.22
C HIS A 95 -10.79 -1.81 -12.34
N TYR A 96 -11.03 -0.50 -12.35
CA TYR A 96 -10.39 0.43 -13.29
C TYR A 96 -8.87 0.44 -13.10
N LEU A 97 -8.38 0.36 -11.86
CA LEU A 97 -6.96 0.35 -11.52
C LEU A 97 -6.40 -1.06 -11.27
N TRP A 98 -7.10 -2.13 -11.68
CA TRP A 98 -6.77 -3.51 -11.28
C TRP A 98 -5.29 -3.89 -11.50
N ASP A 99 -4.77 -3.64 -12.71
CA ASP A 99 -3.40 -3.98 -13.07
C ASP A 99 -2.37 -3.15 -12.28
N LEU A 100 -2.66 -1.87 -12.06
CA LEU A 100 -1.81 -1.01 -11.23
C LEU A 100 -1.77 -1.52 -9.79
N ILE A 101 -2.92 -1.92 -9.23
CA ILE A 101 -3.00 -2.46 -7.87
C ILE A 101 -2.23 -3.77 -7.75
N LEU A 102 -2.36 -4.66 -8.73
CA LEU A 102 -1.58 -5.91 -8.79
C LEU A 102 -0.08 -5.62 -8.84
N GLN A 103 0.35 -4.71 -9.71
CA GLN A 103 1.75 -4.30 -9.81
C GLN A 103 2.27 -3.75 -8.48
N ILE A 104 1.50 -2.87 -7.81
CA ILE A 104 1.89 -2.31 -6.51
C ILE A 104 2.05 -3.42 -5.47
N GLN A 105 1.10 -4.35 -5.37
CA GLN A 105 1.18 -5.47 -4.41
C GLN A 105 2.43 -6.32 -4.66
N ASP A 106 2.75 -6.61 -5.93
CA ASP A 106 3.92 -7.40 -6.29
C ASP A 106 5.23 -6.69 -5.98
N VAL A 107 5.34 -5.40 -6.32
CA VAL A 107 6.52 -4.61 -5.99
C VAL A 107 6.71 -4.53 -4.48
N ILE A 108 5.67 -4.21 -3.72
CA ILE A 108 5.76 -4.08 -2.26
C ILE A 108 6.14 -5.41 -1.60
N PHE A 109 5.54 -6.52 -2.02
CA PHE A 109 5.90 -7.85 -1.53
C PHE A 109 7.37 -8.19 -1.83
N ASN A 110 7.85 -7.93 -3.05
CA ASN A 110 9.23 -8.22 -3.44
C ASN A 110 10.24 -7.34 -2.70
N LEU A 111 9.95 -6.05 -2.52
CA LEU A 111 10.81 -5.14 -1.76
C LEU A 111 10.87 -5.51 -0.29
N GLU A 112 9.73 -5.85 0.33
CA GLU A 112 9.69 -6.35 1.71
C GLU A 112 10.55 -7.62 1.85
N ARG A 113 10.36 -8.59 0.95
CA ARG A 113 11.11 -9.85 0.96
C ARG A 113 12.60 -9.62 0.78
N HIS A 114 13.01 -8.74 -0.14
CA HIS A 114 14.43 -8.40 -0.35
C HIS A 114 15.01 -7.74 0.90
N ALA A 115 14.33 -6.73 1.46
CA ALA A 115 14.77 -6.06 2.68
C ALA A 115 14.93 -7.04 3.85
N PHE A 116 13.96 -7.95 4.04
CA PHE A 116 14.02 -9.00 5.06
C PHE A 116 15.25 -9.89 4.90
N LEU A 117 15.49 -10.39 3.69
CA LEU A 117 16.65 -11.25 3.39
C LEU A 117 17.99 -10.50 3.50
N SER A 118 17.98 -9.18 3.37
CA SER A 118 19.13 -8.29 3.55
C SER A 118 19.31 -7.80 4.99
N GLY A 119 18.66 -8.42 5.97
CA GLY A 119 18.87 -8.18 7.41
C GLY A 119 17.90 -7.22 8.08
N CYS A 120 16.96 -6.62 7.34
CA CYS A 120 15.84 -5.85 7.90
C CYS A 120 14.76 -6.82 8.40
N TYR A 121 15.03 -7.56 9.48
CA TYR A 121 14.18 -8.68 9.93
C TYR A 121 12.75 -8.29 10.33
N LYS A 122 12.48 -7.01 10.55
CA LYS A 122 11.13 -6.46 10.82
C LYS A 122 10.46 -5.92 9.55
N ALA A 123 11.07 -6.02 8.38
CA ALA A 123 10.56 -5.36 7.19
C ALA A 123 9.08 -5.69 6.94
N PHE A 124 8.30 -4.66 6.63
CA PHE A 124 6.86 -4.80 6.41
C PHE A 124 6.34 -3.80 5.39
N GLY A 125 5.62 -4.31 4.40
CA GLY A 125 5.08 -3.56 3.29
C GLY A 125 3.63 -3.12 3.48
N PHE A 126 3.31 -1.96 2.94
CA PHE A 126 1.97 -1.44 2.74
C PHE A 126 1.77 -1.12 1.26
N GLY A 127 0.76 -1.72 0.66
CA GLY A 127 0.37 -1.46 -0.72
C GLY A 127 -0.47 -0.19 -0.86
N ALA A 128 -1.23 -0.13 -1.94
CA ALA A 128 -2.26 0.88 -2.19
C ALA A 128 -3.54 0.22 -2.69
N TYR A 129 -4.68 0.84 -2.39
CA TYR A 129 -6.02 0.38 -2.77
C TYR A 129 -6.42 -0.99 -2.20
N PRO A 130 -7.69 -1.41 -2.35
CA PRO A 130 -8.10 -2.76 -2.03
C PRO A 130 -7.38 -3.81 -2.89
N CYS A 131 -7.02 -4.95 -2.29
CA CYS A 131 -6.21 -5.99 -2.94
C CYS A 131 -6.90 -6.60 -4.17
N SER A 132 -6.13 -6.79 -5.24
CA SER A 132 -6.56 -7.37 -6.52
C SER A 132 -5.98 -8.77 -6.81
N LEU A 133 -5.36 -9.44 -5.83
CA LEU A 133 -4.71 -10.75 -6.04
C LEU A 133 -5.69 -11.87 -6.43
N CYS A 134 -6.98 -11.70 -6.12
CA CYS A 134 -8.05 -12.62 -6.49
C CYS A 134 -9.23 -11.84 -7.07
N GLU A 135 -9.93 -12.41 -8.05
CA GLU A 135 -11.11 -11.80 -8.69
C GLU A 135 -12.21 -11.45 -7.68
N THR A 136 -12.50 -12.36 -6.76
CA THR A 136 -13.43 -12.15 -5.64
C THR A 136 -12.73 -12.47 -4.33
N CYS A 137 -12.77 -11.54 -3.38
CA CYS A 137 -12.19 -11.74 -2.06
C CYS A 137 -13.17 -12.45 -1.12
N LEU A 138 -12.67 -13.24 -0.17
CA LEU A 138 -13.50 -14.03 0.74
C LEU A 138 -14.65 -13.26 1.42
N PRO A 139 -14.47 -12.01 1.91
CA PRO A 139 -15.57 -11.26 2.51
C PRO A 139 -16.72 -10.93 1.55
N GLU A 140 -16.51 -10.99 0.24
CA GLU A 140 -17.56 -10.81 -0.77
C GLU A 140 -18.29 -12.12 -1.12
N GLU A 141 -17.74 -13.27 -0.75
CA GLU A 141 -18.33 -14.58 -1.05
C GLU A 141 -19.45 -14.97 -0.08
N GLY A 142 -19.52 -14.33 1.09
CA GLY A 142 -20.56 -14.56 2.08
C GLY A 142 -20.13 -14.19 3.50
N ASP A 143 -20.87 -14.70 4.47
CA ASP A 143 -20.55 -14.48 5.89
C ASP A 143 -19.22 -15.15 6.24
N VAL A 144 -18.29 -14.34 6.73
CA VAL A 144 -16.97 -14.78 7.17
C VAL A 144 -16.79 -14.47 8.64
N ASP A 145 -16.21 -15.42 9.39
CA ASP A 145 -15.79 -15.15 10.76
C ASP A 145 -14.59 -14.20 10.76
N PHE A 146 -14.80 -12.99 11.31
CA PHE A 146 -13.82 -11.92 11.33
C PHE A 146 -12.46 -12.35 11.91
N HIS A 147 -12.46 -13.20 12.94
CA HIS A 147 -11.25 -13.60 13.64
C HIS A 147 -10.41 -14.61 12.86
N THR A 148 -11.05 -15.50 12.09
CA THR A 148 -10.36 -16.56 11.37
C THR A 148 -10.20 -16.30 9.88
N VAL A 149 -10.98 -15.41 9.27
CA VAL A 149 -11.02 -15.23 7.81
C VAL A 149 -9.65 -14.94 7.19
N LYS A 150 -8.78 -14.19 7.89
CA LYS A 150 -7.43 -13.89 7.37
C LYS A 150 -6.60 -15.15 7.09
N ARG A 151 -6.76 -16.20 7.89
CA ARG A 151 -6.03 -17.48 7.70
C ARG A 151 -6.49 -18.27 6.48
N LEU A 152 -7.64 -17.90 5.93
CA LEU A 152 -8.25 -18.54 4.75
C LEU A 152 -7.88 -17.81 3.46
N CYS A 153 -7.21 -16.66 3.53
CA CYS A 153 -6.79 -15.91 2.35
C CYS A 153 -5.97 -16.78 1.40
N ARG A 154 -6.39 -16.85 0.14
CA ARG A 154 -5.73 -17.62 -0.94
C ARG A 154 -4.29 -17.14 -1.24
N HIS A 155 -3.95 -15.95 -0.76
CA HIS A 155 -2.67 -15.27 -0.98
C HIS A 155 -2.11 -14.70 0.33
N GLN A 156 -2.30 -15.41 1.44
CA GLN A 156 -1.90 -14.94 2.78
C GLN A 156 -0.42 -14.56 2.87
N ASP A 157 0.44 -15.26 2.14
CA ASP A 157 1.88 -15.02 2.04
C ASP A 157 2.22 -13.66 1.39
N ARG A 158 1.42 -13.25 0.39
CA ARG A 158 1.66 -12.06 -0.43
C ARG A 158 0.86 -10.83 -0.02
N LEU A 159 -0.35 -11.03 0.51
CA LEU A 159 -1.28 -9.96 0.85
C LEU A 159 -0.63 -8.94 1.79
N ARG A 160 -0.59 -7.66 1.40
CA ARG A 160 -0.28 -6.55 2.30
C ARG A 160 -1.43 -5.56 2.38
N PRO A 161 -1.73 -5.00 3.57
CA PRO A 161 -2.73 -3.96 3.70
C PRO A 161 -2.26 -2.71 2.96
N SER A 162 -3.19 -1.87 2.50
CA SER A 162 -2.80 -0.60 1.89
C SER A 162 -2.43 0.45 2.95
N MET A 163 -1.71 1.49 2.53
CA MET A 163 -1.36 2.62 3.39
C MET A 163 -2.62 3.27 3.99
N GLU A 164 -3.59 3.61 3.15
CA GLU A 164 -4.84 4.25 3.57
C GLU A 164 -5.73 3.30 4.38
N ALA A 165 -5.75 2.00 4.04
CA ALA A 165 -6.44 1.00 4.85
C ALA A 165 -5.83 0.89 6.26
N SER A 166 -4.54 1.16 6.40
CA SER A 166 -3.81 1.12 7.68
C SER A 166 -3.85 2.45 8.43
N GLY A 167 -4.67 3.41 7.98
CA GLY A 167 -4.85 4.68 8.67
C GLY A 167 -3.73 5.69 8.45
N ILE A 168 -2.86 5.46 7.46
CA ILE A 168 -1.82 6.40 7.05
C ILE A 168 -2.47 7.51 6.21
N ASP A 169 -2.24 8.76 6.60
CA ASP A 169 -2.52 9.94 5.78
C ASP A 169 -1.48 10.01 4.67
N VAL A 170 -1.81 9.39 3.54
CA VAL A 170 -0.90 9.30 2.38
C VAL A 170 -0.52 10.68 1.89
N TYR A 171 -1.47 11.62 1.80
CA TYR A 171 -1.20 12.98 1.32
C TYR A 171 -0.19 13.71 2.21
N ALA A 172 -0.41 13.73 3.53
CA ALA A 172 0.52 14.39 4.45
C ALA A 172 1.89 13.70 4.45
N THR A 173 1.91 12.37 4.43
CA THR A 173 3.14 11.57 4.46
C THR A 173 4.01 11.82 3.23
N VAL A 174 3.46 11.72 2.03
CA VAL A 174 4.26 11.84 0.79
C VAL A 174 4.69 13.28 0.55
N ARG A 175 3.88 14.27 0.93
CA ARG A 175 4.27 15.69 0.87
C ARG A 175 5.41 16.00 1.84
N ALA A 176 5.38 15.44 3.05
CA ALA A 176 6.48 15.58 4.00
C ALA A 176 7.77 14.91 3.50
N ALA A 177 7.65 13.89 2.64
CA ALA A 177 8.76 13.24 1.93
C ALA A 177 9.17 13.96 0.63
N GLY A 178 8.61 15.14 0.34
CA GLY A 178 8.94 15.96 -0.83
C GLY A 178 8.36 15.47 -2.15
N PHE A 179 7.31 14.64 -2.13
CA PHE A 179 6.54 14.31 -3.34
C PHE A 179 5.40 15.31 -3.55
N GLU A 180 5.04 15.50 -4.82
CA GLU A 180 3.85 16.24 -5.22
C GLU A 180 2.69 15.27 -5.46
N LEU A 181 1.66 15.38 -4.61
CA LEU A 181 0.42 14.64 -4.73
C LEU A 181 -0.77 15.59 -4.58
N ASP A 182 -1.61 15.61 -5.60
CA ASP A 182 -2.82 16.42 -5.69
C ASP A 182 -4.07 15.57 -5.88
N VAL A 183 -5.20 16.12 -5.46
CA VAL A 183 -6.50 15.49 -5.68
C VAL A 183 -6.91 15.71 -7.13
N VAL A 184 -6.99 14.61 -7.88
CA VAL A 184 -7.52 14.62 -9.25
C VAL A 184 -8.98 15.07 -9.27
N ARG A 185 -9.40 15.76 -10.33
CA ARG A 185 -10.71 16.40 -10.49
C ARG A 185 -11.54 15.78 -11.62
N SER A 186 -10.93 15.00 -12.50
CA SER A 186 -11.61 14.20 -13.54
C SER A 186 -11.07 12.78 -13.62
N PHE A 187 -11.75 11.93 -14.39
CA PHE A 187 -11.31 10.55 -14.66
C PHE A 187 -10.20 10.45 -15.71
N ASP A 188 -9.87 11.55 -16.38
CA ASP A 188 -8.82 11.63 -17.40
C ASP A 188 -7.47 12.06 -16.81
N GLU A 189 -7.47 12.53 -15.57
CA GLU A 189 -6.26 12.97 -14.88
C GLU A 189 -5.44 11.79 -14.35
N THR A 190 -4.12 11.84 -14.57
CA THR A 190 -3.20 10.81 -14.12
C THR A 190 -3.18 10.69 -12.61
N ILE A 191 -3.35 9.46 -12.12
CA ILE A 191 -3.33 9.17 -10.70
C ILE A 191 -1.90 8.81 -10.29
N LYS A 192 -1.42 9.50 -9.25
CA LYS A 192 -0.21 9.12 -8.52
C LYS A 192 -0.60 8.32 -7.28
N THR A 193 0.03 7.18 -7.12
CA THR A 193 -0.23 6.23 -6.03
C THR A 193 1.08 5.88 -5.34
N PHE A 194 1.01 5.58 -4.04
CA PHE A 194 2.19 5.29 -3.24
C PHE A 194 2.04 3.99 -2.47
N GLY A 195 3.14 3.23 -2.41
CA GLY A 195 3.33 2.17 -1.44
C GLY A 195 4.48 2.51 -0.47
N LEU A 196 4.59 1.72 0.60
CA LEU A 196 5.55 1.95 1.68
C LEU A 196 6.16 0.62 2.12
N VAL A 197 7.46 0.58 2.39
CA VAL A 197 8.10 -0.56 3.07
C VAL A 197 8.88 -0.04 4.27
N LEU A 198 8.51 -0.51 5.47
CA LEU A 198 9.28 -0.28 6.69
C LEU A 198 10.52 -1.16 6.69
N LEU A 199 11.66 -0.67 7.16
CA LEU A 199 12.94 -1.38 7.08
C LEU A 199 13.45 -1.82 8.46
N ARG A 200 13.91 -0.90 9.30
CA ARG A 200 14.60 -1.23 10.57
C ARG A 200 14.28 -0.26 11.69
#